data_AF-A0A0E8DJC0-F1
#
_entry.id   AF-A0A0E8DJC0-F1
#
_cell.length_a   1.000
_cell.length_b   1.000
_cell.length_c   1.000
_cell.angle_alpha   90.00
_cell.angle_beta   90.00
_cell.angle_gamma   90.00
#
_symmetry.space_group_name_H-M   'P 1'
#
loop_
_entity.id
_entity.type
_entity.pdbx_description
1 polymer ?
#
loop_
_entity_poly.entity_id
_entity_poly.type
_entity_poly.pdbx_seq_one_letter_code
_entity_poly.pdbx_strand_id
1 'polypeptide(L)'
;MTTKPRLCTALLTLAIAVSASAPVLAQSMAGGSAKNRYANQTKLDPYPPEGGWQGLANLLEAAKPGVDTRLDPTPSQITDRIEELLNRGANEEALSLIERREAAIKGQRGADVQLMFQHARALAALGRADEAIAVYSDMTTQFPELPEPWNNLAALYASRGELERAQDSLQMALRANPDYAAARANLGDIQLMMALRTYRQEEARGVPGMKARVEEIESLLKDKQPK
;
A
#
# COMPACT_ATOMS: atom_id res chain seq x y z
N MET A 1 48.97 21.05 -10.09
CA MET A 1 48.68 22.24 -9.26
C MET A 1 47.61 21.83 -8.27
N THR A 2 48.01 21.63 -7.02
CA THR A 2 47.22 21.06 -5.92
C THR A 2 47.14 22.09 -4.80
N THR A 3 45.95 22.53 -4.43
CA THR A 3 45.75 23.46 -3.31
C THR A 3 44.68 22.92 -2.37
N LYS A 4 45.14 22.41 -1.22
CA LYS A 4 44.36 22.29 0.02
C LYS A 4 44.33 23.65 0.73
N PRO A 5 43.27 23.95 1.49
CA PRO A 5 43.41 24.73 2.71
C PRO A 5 42.99 23.94 3.96
N ARG A 6 43.55 24.39 5.08
CA ARG A 6 43.67 23.74 6.39
C ARG A 6 42.49 24.09 7.33
N LEU A 7 42.33 23.24 8.36
CA LEU A 7 41.39 23.33 9.47
C LEU A 7 41.50 24.64 10.27
N CYS A 8 40.37 25.07 10.85
CA CYS A 8 40.33 25.75 12.14
C CYS A 8 39.18 25.18 12.99
N THR A 9 39.55 24.60 14.12
CA THR A 9 38.72 24.01 15.18
C THR A 9 38.11 25.09 16.08
N ALA A 10 36.82 24.99 16.36
CA ALA A 10 36.20 25.62 17.53
C ALA A 10 35.17 24.65 18.13
N LEU A 11 35.56 24.01 19.23
CA LEU A 11 34.70 23.23 20.11
C LEU A 11 33.77 24.19 20.87
N LEU A 12 32.47 23.98 20.79
CA LEU A 12 31.52 24.54 21.76
C LEU A 12 30.77 23.38 22.43
N THR A 13 31.30 22.96 23.57
CA THR A 13 30.66 22.04 24.51
C THR A 13 29.53 22.77 25.23
N LEU A 14 28.27 22.39 24.96
CA LEU A 14 27.13 22.82 25.78
C LEU A 14 26.95 21.81 26.93
N ALA A 15 27.26 22.26 28.14
CA ALA A 15 27.09 21.48 29.35
C ALA A 15 25.64 21.47 29.83
N ILE A 16 25.30 20.32 30.39
CA ILE A 16 24.02 19.82 30.88
C ILE A 16 23.55 20.57 32.14
N ALA A 17 22.24 20.86 32.23
CA ALA A 17 21.56 21.02 33.52
C ALA A 17 20.38 20.04 33.60
N VAL A 18 20.67 18.84 34.09
CA VAL A 18 19.67 17.88 34.58
C VAL A 18 19.20 18.40 35.94
N SER A 19 17.93 18.78 36.04
CA SER A 19 17.30 19.08 37.33
C SER A 19 17.10 17.77 38.10
N ALA A 20 17.95 17.54 39.09
CA ALA A 20 17.78 16.46 40.05
C ALA A 20 16.51 16.71 40.89
N SER A 21 15.60 15.74 40.84
CA SER A 21 14.45 15.60 41.73
C SER A 21 14.92 15.39 43.18
N ALA A 22 14.60 16.33 44.07
CA ALA A 22 14.84 16.20 45.50
C ALA A 22 13.79 15.28 46.17
N PRO A 23 14.17 14.50 47.19
CA PRO A 23 13.26 13.60 47.90
C PRO A 23 12.34 14.40 48.84
N VAL A 24 11.04 14.14 48.77
CA VAL A 24 10.07 14.62 49.77
C VAL A 24 10.17 13.71 50.99
N LEU A 25 10.87 14.19 52.02
CA LEU A 25 10.83 13.64 53.37
C LEU A 25 9.47 13.98 54.00
N ALA A 26 8.70 12.95 54.32
CA ALA A 26 7.54 13.04 55.19
C ALA A 26 8.01 13.46 56.59
N GLN A 27 7.75 14.72 56.97
CA GLN A 27 7.84 15.17 58.36
C GLN A 27 6.44 15.16 58.97
N SER A 28 6.26 14.32 59.98
CA SER A 28 5.15 14.40 60.91
C SER A 28 5.25 15.72 61.68
N MET A 29 4.30 16.62 61.48
CA MET A 29 4.19 17.83 62.29
C MET A 29 3.24 17.55 63.46
N ALA A 30 3.83 17.69 64.66
CA ALA A 30 3.22 17.57 65.95
C ALA A 30 2.06 18.56 66.17
N GLY A 31 1.16 18.19 67.08
CA GLY A 31 -0.04 18.92 67.43
C GLY A 31 0.22 20.38 67.82
N GLY A 32 -0.33 21.29 67.02
CA GLY A 32 -0.52 22.69 67.36
C GLY A 32 -1.96 22.90 67.84
N SER A 33 -2.14 23.08 69.14
CA SER A 33 -3.39 23.53 69.75
C SER A 33 -3.64 25.00 69.34
N ALA A 34 -4.27 25.20 68.19
CA ALA A 34 -4.81 26.49 67.79
C ALA A 34 -6.34 26.40 67.83
N LYS A 35 -6.96 27.03 68.82
CA LYS A 35 -8.43 27.20 68.89
C LYS A 35 -8.88 27.97 67.65
N ASN A 36 -9.36 27.23 66.65
CA ASN A 36 -9.89 27.80 65.42
C ASN A 36 -11.21 28.52 65.74
N ARG A 37 -11.17 29.86 65.77
CA ARG A 37 -12.32 30.73 66.09
C ARG A 37 -13.39 30.78 64.99
N TYR A 38 -13.22 30.02 63.90
CA TYR A 38 -14.17 29.93 62.78
C TYR A 38 -14.68 28.51 62.50
N ALA A 39 -14.47 27.55 63.42
CA ALA A 39 -14.87 26.14 63.21
C ALA A 39 -16.39 25.89 63.09
N ASN A 40 -17.24 26.89 63.34
CA ASN A 40 -18.70 26.71 63.40
C ASN A 40 -19.47 27.59 62.40
N GLN A 41 -18.94 27.84 61.19
CA GLN A 41 -19.68 28.56 60.15
C GLN A 41 -19.61 27.95 58.75
N THR A 42 -19.43 26.64 58.64
CA THR A 42 -19.65 25.93 57.37
C THR A 42 -20.78 24.94 57.54
N LYS A 43 -22.02 25.38 57.31
CA LYS A 43 -23.09 24.44 56.95
C LYS A 43 -22.76 23.97 55.54
N LEU A 44 -22.34 22.72 55.39
CA LEU A 44 -22.43 22.05 54.09
C LEU A 44 -23.92 22.02 53.73
N ASP A 45 -24.28 22.49 52.56
CA ASP A 45 -25.64 22.35 52.05
C ASP A 45 -26.03 20.86 52.08
N PRO A 46 -27.29 20.53 52.43
CA PRO A 46 -27.73 19.14 52.45
C PRO A 46 -27.55 18.51 51.07
N TYR A 47 -26.99 17.30 51.04
CA TYR A 47 -26.88 16.50 49.83
C TYR A 47 -28.29 16.36 49.22
N PRO A 48 -28.48 16.61 47.91
CA PRO A 48 -29.80 16.48 47.30
C PRO A 48 -30.29 15.04 47.48
N PRO A 49 -31.60 14.84 47.73
CA PRO A 49 -32.17 13.52 48.02
C PRO A 49 -31.89 12.54 46.87
N GLU A 50 -31.80 11.24 47.21
CA GLU A 50 -31.33 10.11 46.39
C GLU A 50 -32.18 9.78 45.14
N GLY A 51 -32.62 10.78 44.39
CA GLY A 51 -32.72 10.70 42.92
C GLY A 51 -31.39 11.07 42.23
N GLY A 52 -30.36 11.31 43.05
CA GLY A 52 -29.04 11.83 42.71
C GLY A 52 -28.24 10.93 41.79
N TRP A 53 -27.52 11.56 40.87
CA TRP A 53 -26.59 10.99 39.89
C TRP A 53 -27.16 9.95 38.91
N GLN A 54 -28.20 9.18 39.23
CA GLN A 54 -28.78 8.19 38.32
C GLN A 54 -29.52 8.84 37.15
N GLY A 55 -30.34 9.87 37.42
CA GLY A 55 -31.04 10.61 36.36
C GLY A 55 -30.09 11.39 35.46
N LEU A 56 -29.05 11.99 36.05
CA LEU A 56 -27.98 12.66 35.32
C LEU A 56 -27.12 11.66 34.54
N ALA A 57 -26.82 10.50 35.12
CA ALA A 57 -26.08 9.43 34.44
C ALA A 57 -26.87 8.93 33.23
N ASN A 58 -28.17 8.65 33.37
CA ASN A 58 -29.02 8.25 32.26
C ASN A 58 -29.13 9.33 31.19
N LEU A 59 -29.19 10.62 31.58
CA LEU A 59 -29.21 11.74 30.65
C LEU A 59 -27.86 11.89 29.93
N LEU A 60 -26.73 11.74 30.63
CA LEU A 60 -25.39 11.77 30.04
C LEU A 60 -25.15 10.56 29.14
N GLU A 61 -25.63 9.37 29.50
CA GLU A 61 -25.59 8.16 28.69
C GLU A 61 -26.42 8.32 27.41
N ALA A 62 -27.61 8.91 27.51
CA ALA A 62 -28.46 9.23 26.37
C ALA A 62 -27.93 10.39 25.52
N ALA A 63 -27.14 11.29 26.11
CA ALA A 63 -26.49 12.42 25.46
C ALA A 63 -25.05 12.13 25.00
N LYS A 64 -24.50 10.93 25.29
CA LYS A 64 -23.23 10.49 24.70
C LYS A 64 -23.47 10.43 23.19
N PRO A 65 -22.82 11.29 22.38
CA PRO A 65 -22.88 11.10 20.95
C PRO A 65 -22.27 9.73 20.69
N GLY A 66 -23.02 8.84 20.03
CA GLY A 66 -22.52 7.57 19.51
C GLY A 66 -21.52 7.85 18.38
N VAL A 67 -20.42 8.51 18.71
CA VAL A 67 -19.29 8.70 17.80
C VAL A 67 -18.59 7.36 17.80
N ASP A 68 -18.58 6.70 16.65
CA ASP A 68 -17.72 5.55 16.46
C ASP A 68 -16.28 6.01 16.76
N THR A 69 -15.74 5.64 17.92
CA THR A 69 -14.38 6.02 18.33
C THR A 69 -13.32 5.17 17.63
N ARG A 70 -13.74 4.33 16.67
CA ARG A 70 -12.84 3.73 15.71
C ARG A 70 -12.25 4.85 14.88
N LEU A 71 -10.95 5.06 15.00
CA LEU A 71 -10.23 5.90 14.05
C LEU A 71 -10.38 5.25 12.68
N ASP A 72 -10.91 5.99 11.70
CA ASP A 72 -10.89 5.55 10.32
C ASP A 72 -9.44 5.20 9.95
N PRO A 73 -9.20 4.04 9.30
CA PRO A 73 -7.85 3.64 8.95
C PRO A 73 -7.22 4.72 8.06
N THR A 74 -5.97 5.05 8.35
CA THR A 74 -5.22 6.04 7.56
C THR A 74 -5.02 5.52 6.12
N PRO A 75 -4.78 6.40 5.14
CA PRO A 75 -4.52 5.97 3.76
C PRO A 75 -3.43 4.89 3.64
N SER A 76 -2.35 5.00 4.44
CA SER A 76 -1.28 3.98 4.49
C SER A 76 -1.79 2.63 4.98
N GLN A 77 -2.57 2.62 6.08
CA GLN A 77 -3.13 1.39 6.64
C GLN A 77 -4.10 0.70 5.67
N ILE A 78 -4.87 1.47 4.89
CA ILE A 78 -5.73 0.92 3.85
C ILE A 78 -4.87 0.28 2.75
N THR A 79 -3.82 0.97 2.29
CA THR A 79 -2.90 0.43 1.26
C THR A 79 -2.20 -0.85 1.72
N ASP A 80 -1.70 -0.89 2.96
CA ASP A 80 -1.05 -2.07 3.54
C ASP A 80 -2.03 -3.25 3.62
N ARG A 81 -3.27 -2.97 4.01
CA ARG A 81 -4.33 -3.98 4.07
C ARG A 81 -4.69 -4.51 2.69
N ILE A 82 -4.80 -3.65 1.68
CA ILE A 82 -5.03 -4.07 0.29
C ILE A 82 -3.91 -5.01 -0.17
N GLU A 83 -2.66 -4.66 0.11
CA GLU A 83 -1.52 -5.50 -0.25
C GLU A 83 -1.55 -6.86 0.45
N GLU A 84 -1.85 -6.90 1.75
CA GLU A 84 -2.02 -8.14 2.51
C GLU A 84 -3.11 -9.04 1.89
N LEU A 85 -4.24 -8.46 1.50
CA LEU A 85 -5.36 -9.19 0.88
C LEU A 85 -4.97 -9.79 -0.47
N LEU A 86 -4.31 -8.99 -1.32
CA LEU A 86 -3.82 -9.45 -2.63
C LEU A 86 -2.79 -10.57 -2.49
N ASN A 87 -1.87 -10.46 -1.53
CA ASN A 87 -0.86 -11.49 -1.29
C ASN A 87 -1.45 -12.81 -0.79
N ARG A 88 -2.62 -12.77 -0.13
CA ARG A 88 -3.37 -13.98 0.30
C ARG A 88 -4.36 -14.48 -0.75
N GLY A 89 -4.48 -13.80 -1.91
CA GLY A 89 -5.44 -14.14 -2.95
C GLY A 89 -6.89 -13.77 -2.63
N ALA A 90 -7.13 -12.97 -1.57
CA ALA A 90 -8.46 -12.45 -1.23
C ALA A 90 -8.84 -11.27 -2.13
N ASN A 91 -8.86 -11.51 -3.45
CA ASN A 91 -8.91 -10.48 -4.48
C ASN A 91 -10.25 -9.73 -4.52
N GLU A 92 -11.37 -10.38 -4.20
CA GLU A 92 -12.68 -9.72 -4.09
C GLU A 92 -12.73 -8.75 -2.91
N GLU A 93 -12.21 -9.14 -1.73
CA GLU A 93 -12.13 -8.25 -0.57
C GLU A 93 -11.21 -7.07 -0.86
N ALA A 94 -10.05 -7.33 -1.49
CA ALA A 94 -9.13 -6.29 -1.92
C ALA A 94 -9.82 -5.30 -2.88
N LEU A 95 -10.54 -5.80 -3.89
CA LEU A 95 -11.22 -4.97 -4.86
C LEU A 95 -12.30 -4.10 -4.21
N SER A 96 -13.12 -4.67 -3.31
CA SER A 96 -14.12 -3.91 -2.57
C SER A 96 -13.53 -2.78 -1.71
N LEU A 97 -12.32 -2.97 -1.19
CA LEU A 97 -11.61 -1.97 -0.40
C LEU A 97 -10.99 -0.88 -1.28
N ILE A 98 -10.45 -1.27 -2.44
CA ILE A 98 -9.93 -0.38 -3.47
C ILE A 98 -11.04 0.55 -3.97
N GLU A 99 -12.20 0.02 -4.39
CA GLU A 99 -13.32 0.80 -4.90
C GLU A 99 -13.85 1.82 -3.88
N ARG A 100 -13.94 1.41 -2.59
CA ARG A 100 -14.29 2.34 -1.50
C ARG A 100 -13.28 3.46 -1.35
N ARG A 101 -11.99 3.15 -1.46
CA ARG A 101 -10.91 4.14 -1.39
C ARG A 101 -10.95 5.09 -2.58
N GLU A 102 -11.11 4.57 -3.79
CA GLU A 102 -11.25 5.37 -5.02
C GLU A 102 -12.44 6.32 -4.93
N ALA A 103 -13.58 5.85 -4.42
CA ALA A 103 -14.75 6.69 -4.19
C ALA A 103 -14.48 7.82 -3.17
N ALA A 104 -13.74 7.53 -2.08
CA ALA A 104 -13.40 8.52 -1.05
C ALA A 104 -12.41 9.60 -1.53
N ILE A 105 -11.51 9.25 -2.45
CA ILE A 105 -10.54 10.19 -3.02
C ILE A 105 -11.03 10.84 -4.32
N LYS A 106 -12.23 10.49 -4.81
CA LYS A 106 -12.79 11.05 -6.03
C LYS A 106 -12.90 12.57 -5.93
N GLY A 107 -12.27 13.27 -6.88
CA GLY A 107 -12.25 14.74 -6.92
C GLY A 107 -11.11 15.40 -6.14
N GLN A 108 -10.28 14.61 -5.43
CA GLN A 108 -9.01 15.09 -4.90
C GLN A 108 -8.00 15.25 -6.06
N ARG A 109 -7.04 16.16 -5.92
CA ARG A 109 -5.98 16.35 -6.93
C ARG A 109 -4.87 15.33 -6.75
N GLY A 110 -4.56 14.61 -7.82
CA GLY A 110 -3.46 13.64 -7.87
C GLY A 110 -3.99 12.21 -8.05
N ALA A 111 -3.31 11.45 -8.90
CA ALA A 111 -3.57 10.03 -9.07
C ALA A 111 -2.69 9.23 -8.11
N ASP A 112 -3.27 8.20 -7.50
CA ASP A 112 -2.54 7.26 -6.65
C ASP A 112 -2.10 6.06 -7.49
N VAL A 113 -0.88 6.15 -8.04
CA VAL A 113 -0.27 5.12 -8.89
C VAL A 113 -0.29 3.75 -8.23
N GLN A 114 -0.02 3.69 -6.92
CA GLN A 114 0.01 2.44 -6.18
C GLN A 114 -1.39 1.81 -6.11
N LEU A 115 -2.42 2.61 -5.87
CA LEU A 115 -3.80 2.13 -5.87
C LEU A 115 -4.21 1.61 -7.26
N MET A 116 -3.83 2.30 -8.33
CA MET A 116 -4.11 1.86 -9.70
C MET A 116 -3.45 0.49 -9.99
N PHE A 117 -2.19 0.29 -9.57
CA PHE A 117 -1.53 -1.01 -9.67
C PHE A 117 -2.29 -2.10 -8.91
N GLN A 118 -2.68 -1.82 -7.66
CA GLN A 118 -3.40 -2.76 -6.83
C GLN A 118 -4.77 -3.11 -7.44
N HIS A 119 -5.47 -2.12 -8.01
CA HIS A 119 -6.74 -2.30 -8.70
C HIS A 119 -6.59 -3.23 -9.91
N ALA A 120 -5.68 -2.89 -10.83
CA ALA A 120 -5.46 -3.69 -12.03
C ALA A 120 -5.02 -5.12 -11.69
N ARG A 121 -4.19 -5.30 -10.66
CA ARG A 121 -3.75 -6.61 -10.17
C ARG A 121 -4.91 -7.42 -9.57
N ALA A 122 -5.79 -6.79 -8.80
CA ALA A 122 -6.99 -7.44 -8.26
C ALA A 122 -7.91 -7.93 -9.38
N LEU A 123 -8.20 -7.06 -10.36
CA LEU A 123 -9.02 -7.38 -11.54
C LEU A 123 -8.43 -8.53 -12.35
N ALA A 124 -7.13 -8.50 -12.62
CA ALA A 124 -6.43 -9.56 -13.34
C ALA A 124 -6.55 -10.90 -12.61
N ALA A 125 -6.35 -10.91 -11.29
CA ALA A 125 -6.42 -12.11 -10.47
C ALA A 125 -7.84 -12.69 -10.34
N LEU A 126 -8.87 -11.86 -10.57
CA LEU A 126 -10.28 -12.28 -10.66
C LEU A 126 -10.70 -12.72 -12.08
N GLY A 127 -9.78 -12.72 -13.05
CA GLY A 127 -10.09 -13.02 -14.44
C GLY A 127 -10.83 -11.90 -15.18
N ARG A 128 -10.98 -10.71 -14.57
CA ARG A 128 -11.59 -9.50 -15.15
C ARG A 128 -10.56 -8.78 -16.04
N ALA A 129 -10.06 -9.49 -17.03
CA ALA A 129 -8.89 -9.06 -17.81
C ALA A 129 -9.14 -7.78 -18.64
N ASP A 130 -10.36 -7.53 -19.14
CA ASP A 130 -10.66 -6.31 -19.91
C ASP A 130 -10.55 -5.06 -19.04
N GLU A 131 -11.04 -5.15 -17.81
CA GLU A 131 -11.00 -4.06 -16.84
C GLU A 131 -9.56 -3.83 -16.37
N ALA A 132 -8.79 -4.90 -16.12
CA ALA A 132 -7.38 -4.78 -15.80
C ALA A 132 -6.58 -4.10 -16.93
N ILE A 133 -6.85 -4.46 -18.19
CA ILE A 133 -6.24 -3.81 -19.37
C ILE A 133 -6.62 -2.33 -19.42
N ALA A 134 -7.86 -1.97 -19.15
CA ALA A 134 -8.29 -0.58 -19.14
C ALA A 134 -7.51 0.23 -18.08
N VAL A 135 -7.40 -0.27 -16.85
CA VAL A 135 -6.64 0.41 -15.78
C VAL A 135 -5.17 0.53 -16.14
N TYR A 136 -4.51 -0.55 -16.58
CA TYR A 136 -3.10 -0.44 -16.98
C TYR A 136 -2.89 0.47 -18.19
N SER A 137 -3.82 0.52 -19.15
CA SER A 137 -3.71 1.41 -20.31
C SER A 137 -3.81 2.88 -19.89
N ASP A 138 -4.70 3.19 -18.95
CA ASP A 138 -4.78 4.51 -18.33
C ASP A 138 -3.46 4.87 -17.62
N MET A 139 -2.89 3.93 -16.85
CA MET A 139 -1.56 4.13 -16.24
C MET A 139 -0.47 4.41 -17.27
N THR A 140 -0.46 3.71 -18.42
CA THR A 140 0.53 3.98 -19.47
C THR A 140 0.38 5.35 -20.13
N THR A 141 -0.82 5.93 -20.05
CA THR A 141 -1.11 7.27 -20.57
C THR A 141 -0.71 8.35 -19.58
N GLN A 142 -0.99 8.15 -18.30
CA GLN A 142 -0.69 9.11 -17.24
C GLN A 142 0.78 9.07 -16.79
N PHE A 143 1.40 7.89 -16.83
CA PHE A 143 2.76 7.62 -16.33
C PHE A 143 3.59 6.83 -17.36
N PRO A 144 3.83 7.40 -18.56
CA PRO A 144 4.53 6.70 -19.64
C PRO A 144 5.98 6.31 -19.29
N GLU A 145 6.57 6.93 -18.26
CA GLU A 145 7.90 6.63 -17.73
C GLU A 145 7.97 5.35 -16.87
N LEU A 146 6.83 4.83 -16.42
CA LEU A 146 6.79 3.60 -15.62
C LEU A 146 6.80 2.38 -16.54
N PRO A 147 7.80 1.49 -16.45
CA PRO A 147 7.84 0.29 -17.28
C PRO A 147 6.88 -0.82 -16.81
N GLU A 148 6.46 -0.82 -15.55
CA GLU A 148 5.66 -1.88 -14.95
C GLU A 148 4.24 -2.02 -15.56
N PRO A 149 3.47 -0.95 -15.85
CA PRO A 149 2.14 -1.08 -16.46
C PRO A 149 2.21 -1.70 -17.85
N TRP A 150 3.19 -1.30 -18.66
CA TRP A 150 3.46 -1.88 -19.97
C TRP A 150 3.78 -3.38 -19.89
N ASN A 151 4.59 -3.78 -18.90
CA ASN A 151 4.90 -5.20 -18.68
C ASN A 151 3.68 -6.01 -18.24
N ASN A 152 2.80 -5.45 -17.39
CA ASN A 152 1.57 -6.12 -16.99
C ASN A 152 0.55 -6.23 -18.15
N LEU A 153 0.43 -5.19 -18.99
CA LEU A 153 -0.35 -5.26 -20.23
C LEU A 153 0.14 -6.41 -21.12
N ALA A 154 1.46 -6.57 -21.25
CA ALA A 154 2.02 -7.64 -22.05
C ALA A 154 1.63 -9.03 -21.55
N ALA A 155 1.67 -9.25 -20.23
CA ALA A 155 1.22 -10.51 -19.63
C ALA A 155 -0.26 -10.78 -19.91
N LEU A 156 -1.12 -9.77 -19.80
CA LEU A 156 -2.55 -9.87 -20.09
C LEU A 156 -2.80 -10.17 -21.58
N TYR A 157 -2.15 -9.46 -22.50
CA TYR A 157 -2.26 -9.73 -23.94
C TYR A 157 -1.74 -11.12 -24.31
N ALA A 158 -0.62 -11.55 -23.73
CA ALA A 158 -0.07 -12.89 -23.94
C ALA A 158 -1.04 -13.99 -23.48
N SER A 159 -1.70 -13.81 -22.34
CA SER A 159 -2.71 -14.75 -21.84
C SER A 159 -3.92 -14.89 -22.78
N ARG A 160 -4.17 -13.90 -23.62
CA ARG A 160 -5.21 -13.88 -24.67
C ARG A 160 -4.71 -14.37 -26.04
N GLY A 161 -3.44 -14.70 -26.17
CA GLY A 161 -2.81 -15.05 -27.44
C GLY A 161 -2.55 -13.85 -28.36
N GLU A 162 -2.71 -12.62 -27.86
CA GLU A 162 -2.45 -11.37 -28.58
C GLU A 162 -0.95 -11.02 -28.55
N LEU A 163 -0.13 -11.91 -29.12
CA LEU A 163 1.33 -11.88 -28.98
C LEU A 163 1.99 -10.61 -29.54
N GLU A 164 1.44 -10.03 -30.61
CA GLU A 164 1.91 -8.78 -31.19
C GLU A 164 1.75 -7.61 -30.21
N ARG A 165 0.58 -7.47 -29.59
CA ARG A 165 0.31 -6.42 -28.59
C ARG A 165 1.16 -6.62 -27.34
N ALA A 166 1.40 -7.87 -26.97
CA ALA A 166 2.30 -8.20 -25.86
C ALA A 166 3.74 -7.74 -26.17
N GLN A 167 4.24 -8.04 -27.36
CA GLN A 167 5.56 -7.58 -27.83
C GLN A 167 5.66 -6.06 -27.83
N ASP A 168 4.68 -5.36 -28.43
CA ASP A 168 4.68 -3.89 -28.48
C ASP A 168 4.70 -3.27 -27.08
N SER A 169 3.91 -3.82 -26.15
CA SER A 169 3.88 -3.37 -24.77
C SER A 169 5.24 -3.55 -24.08
N LEU A 170 5.92 -4.69 -24.27
CA LEU A 170 7.26 -4.90 -23.71
C LEU A 170 8.32 -4.00 -24.32
N GLN A 171 8.21 -3.71 -25.62
CA GLN A 171 9.07 -2.72 -26.26
C GLN A 171 8.86 -1.33 -25.65
N MET A 172 7.62 -0.94 -25.35
CA MET A 172 7.33 0.30 -24.64
C MET A 172 7.91 0.30 -23.22
N ALA A 173 7.81 -0.80 -22.47
CA ALA A 173 8.45 -0.94 -21.16
C ALA A 173 9.97 -0.71 -21.25
N LEU A 174 10.61 -1.26 -22.29
CA LEU A 174 12.05 -1.09 -22.51
C LEU A 174 12.44 0.30 -23.04
N ARG A 175 11.52 1.02 -23.70
CA ARG A 175 11.73 2.44 -24.03
C ARG A 175 11.68 3.31 -22.77
N ALA A 176 10.77 3.02 -21.86
CA ALA A 176 10.66 3.72 -20.58
C ALA A 176 11.88 3.44 -19.67
N ASN A 177 12.30 2.17 -19.60
CA ASN A 177 13.50 1.77 -18.88
C ASN A 177 14.25 0.66 -19.64
N PRO A 178 15.34 1.01 -20.35
CA PRO A 178 16.15 0.05 -21.10
C PRO A 178 16.76 -1.07 -20.25
N ASP A 179 16.92 -0.86 -18.94
CA ASP A 179 17.51 -1.81 -17.99
C ASP A 179 16.46 -2.69 -17.27
N TYR A 180 15.17 -2.56 -17.60
CA TYR A 180 14.11 -3.33 -16.97
C TYR A 180 14.16 -4.83 -17.32
N ALA A 181 14.77 -5.61 -16.43
CA ALA A 181 15.09 -7.02 -16.65
C ALA A 181 13.85 -7.89 -16.89
N ALA A 182 12.75 -7.63 -16.19
CA ALA A 182 11.50 -8.36 -16.36
C ALA A 182 10.97 -8.25 -17.78
N ALA A 183 10.97 -7.04 -18.37
CA ALA A 183 10.51 -6.85 -19.74
C ALA A 183 11.42 -7.53 -20.78
N ARG A 184 12.74 -7.53 -20.59
CA ARG A 184 13.66 -8.28 -21.48
C ARG A 184 13.38 -9.79 -21.43
N ALA A 185 13.22 -10.34 -20.23
CA ALA A 185 12.92 -11.76 -20.04
C ALA A 185 11.58 -12.14 -20.69
N ASN A 186 10.53 -11.35 -20.40
CA ASN A 186 9.20 -11.56 -20.97
C ASN A 186 9.21 -11.39 -22.50
N LEU A 187 10.01 -10.48 -23.06
CA LEU A 187 10.09 -10.30 -24.51
C LEU A 187 10.70 -11.54 -25.19
N GLY A 188 11.69 -12.18 -24.57
CA GLY A 188 12.21 -13.47 -25.01
C GLY A 188 11.13 -14.56 -25.03
N ASP A 189 10.28 -14.61 -24.00
CA ASP A 189 9.17 -15.57 -23.95
C ASP A 189 8.13 -15.32 -25.03
N ILE A 190 7.76 -14.05 -25.25
CA ILE A 190 6.84 -13.68 -26.34
C ILE A 190 7.43 -14.06 -27.69
N GLN A 191 8.73 -13.85 -27.92
CA GLN A 191 9.39 -14.26 -29.16
C GLN A 191 9.37 -15.77 -29.36
N LEU A 192 9.58 -16.57 -28.30
CA LEU A 192 9.43 -18.02 -28.35
C LEU A 192 8.00 -18.44 -28.69
N MET A 193 6.99 -17.83 -28.07
CA MET A 193 5.58 -18.11 -28.36
C MET A 193 5.21 -17.76 -29.81
N MET A 194 5.72 -16.65 -30.34
CA MET A 194 5.51 -16.27 -31.75
C MET A 194 6.20 -17.25 -32.71
N ALA A 195 7.43 -17.67 -32.39
CA ALA A 195 8.15 -18.68 -33.17
C ALA A 195 7.39 -20.01 -33.17
N LEU A 196 6.90 -20.45 -32.01
CA LEU A 196 6.08 -21.66 -31.88
C LEU A 196 4.81 -21.58 -32.75
N ARG A 197 4.11 -20.44 -32.73
CA ARG A 197 2.92 -20.22 -33.57
C ARG A 197 3.24 -20.38 -35.05
N THR A 198 4.34 -19.79 -35.51
CA THR A 198 4.78 -19.90 -36.92
C THR A 198 5.20 -21.32 -37.26
N TYR A 199 5.98 -22.00 -36.41
CA TYR A 199 6.40 -23.38 -36.68
C TYR A 199 5.22 -24.35 -36.72
N ARG A 200 4.21 -24.19 -35.87
CA ARG A 200 2.97 -24.99 -35.95
C ARG A 200 2.22 -24.76 -37.27
N GLN A 201 2.19 -23.53 -37.77
CA GLN A 201 1.58 -23.24 -39.07
C GLN A 201 2.31 -23.92 -40.23
N GLU A 202 3.65 -23.90 -40.22
CA GLU A 202 4.45 -24.55 -41.27
C GLU A 202 4.48 -26.07 -41.13
N GLU A 203 4.43 -26.61 -39.91
CA GLU A 203 4.20 -28.04 -39.65
C GLU A 203 2.88 -28.50 -40.27
N ALA A 204 1.80 -27.75 -40.05
CA ALA A 204 0.49 -28.05 -40.63
C ALA A 204 0.48 -27.97 -42.18
N ARG A 205 1.41 -27.21 -42.77
CA ARG A 205 1.64 -27.17 -44.23
C ARG A 205 2.55 -28.28 -44.74
N GLY A 206 3.06 -29.14 -43.85
CA GLY A 206 3.92 -30.27 -44.20
C GLY A 206 5.38 -29.90 -44.45
N VAL A 207 5.85 -28.73 -43.99
CA VAL A 207 7.26 -28.35 -44.11
C VAL A 207 8.11 -29.30 -43.25
N PRO A 208 9.10 -30.02 -43.83
CA PRO A 208 9.90 -30.97 -43.09
C PRO A 208 10.66 -30.34 -41.92
N GLY A 209 10.79 -31.08 -40.82
CA GLY A 209 11.56 -30.66 -39.63
C GLY A 209 10.85 -29.69 -38.69
N MET A 210 9.69 -29.13 -39.05
CA MET A 210 8.95 -28.20 -38.18
C MET A 210 8.46 -28.86 -36.89
N LYS A 211 8.00 -30.12 -36.95
CA LYS A 211 7.58 -30.88 -35.76
C LYS A 211 8.65 -30.91 -34.66
N ALA A 212 9.90 -31.19 -35.01
CA ALA A 212 11.00 -31.22 -34.05
C ALA A 212 11.25 -29.84 -33.42
N ARG A 213 11.08 -28.75 -34.19
CA ARG A 213 11.20 -27.37 -33.68
C ARG A 213 10.05 -26.99 -32.74
N VAL A 214 8.84 -27.44 -33.04
CA VAL A 214 7.68 -27.27 -32.16
C VAL A 214 7.93 -27.95 -30.81
N GLU A 215 8.34 -29.22 -30.83
CA GLU A 215 8.65 -30.00 -29.63
C GLU A 215 9.78 -29.36 -28.79
N GLU A 216 10.83 -28.84 -29.44
CA GLU A 216 11.95 -28.14 -28.79
C GLU A 216 11.47 -26.88 -28.03
N ILE A 217 10.68 -26.02 -28.69
CA ILE A 217 10.18 -24.79 -28.05
C ILE A 217 9.16 -25.10 -26.96
N GLU A 218 8.29 -26.09 -27.15
CA GLU A 218 7.34 -26.51 -26.13
C GLU A 218 8.04 -26.99 -24.85
N SER A 219 9.15 -27.71 -24.99
CA SER A 219 9.97 -28.10 -23.85
C SER A 219 10.51 -26.89 -23.08
N LEU A 220 11.07 -25.90 -23.79
CA LEU A 220 11.60 -24.68 -23.17
C LEU A 220 10.52 -23.89 -22.42
N LEU A 221 9.31 -23.81 -22.98
CA LEU A 221 8.20 -23.11 -22.34
C LEU A 221 7.64 -23.86 -21.13
N LYS A 222 7.67 -25.20 -21.14
CA LYS A 222 7.18 -26.03 -20.03
C LYS A 222 8.07 -25.95 -18.80
N ASP A 223 9.40 -25.88 -18.99
CA ASP A 223 10.36 -25.78 -17.89
C ASP A 223 10.24 -24.47 -17.08
N LYS A 224 9.56 -23.45 -17.63
CA LYS A 224 9.31 -22.16 -16.97
C LYS A 224 8.07 -22.12 -16.07
N GLN A 225 7.15 -23.08 -16.17
CA GLN A 225 5.96 -23.09 -15.32
C GLN A 225 6.36 -23.54 -13.89
N PRO A 226 6.10 -22.75 -12.83
CA PRO A 226 6.32 -23.23 -11.47
C PRO A 226 5.49 -24.49 -11.23
N LYS A 227 6.12 -25.52 -10.64
CA LYS A 227 5.47 -26.78 -10.27
C LYS A 227 4.39 -26.61 -9.22
#